data_AF-A0A651FW19-F1
#
_entry.id   AF-A0A651FW19-F1
#
_cell.length_a   1.000
_cell.length_b   1.000
_cell.length_c   1.000
_cell.angle_alpha   90.00
_cell.angle_beta   90.00
_cell.angle_gamma   90.00
#
_symmetry.space_group_name_H-M   'P 1'
#
loop_
_entity.id
_entity.type
_entity.pdbx_description
1 polymer ?
#
loop_
_entity_poly.entity_id
_entity_poly.type
_entity_poly.pdbx_seq_one_letter_code
_entity_poly.pdbx_strand_id
1 'polypeptide(L)'
;MSEPTVLVTTLPKISLNAFHEWFVPAKPGESIVYHAGSLANDRLECPELDLLASTILGHAEKDRVRLSQRRHPLGFEYVVTKAG
;
A
#
# COMPACT_ATOMS: atom_id res chain seq x y z
N MET A 1 -1.39 26.50 5.44
CA MET A 1 -0.71 25.23 5.12
C MET A 1 -1.81 24.20 4.98
N SER A 2 -2.06 23.71 3.77
CA SER A 2 -3.15 22.75 3.54
C SER A 2 -2.76 21.42 4.16
N GLU A 3 -3.63 20.88 5.02
CA GLU A 3 -3.45 19.55 5.60
C GLU A 3 -3.39 18.50 4.46
N PRO A 4 -2.52 17.49 4.56
CA PRO A 4 -2.50 16.42 3.57
C PRO A 4 -3.86 15.71 3.62
N THR A 5 -4.66 15.89 2.56
CA THR A 5 -5.91 15.16 2.39
C THR A 5 -5.58 13.68 2.27
N VAL A 6 -5.67 12.96 3.40
CA VAL A 6 -5.54 11.51 3.42
C VAL A 6 -6.85 10.95 2.86
N LEU A 7 -6.87 10.66 1.56
CA LEU A 7 -7.87 9.78 0.96
C LEU A 7 -7.62 8.38 1.53
N VAL A 8 -8.18 8.12 2.71
CA VAL A 8 -8.22 6.78 3.30
C VAL A 8 -9.27 5.98 2.54
N THR A 9 -8.93 5.49 1.35
CA THR A 9 -9.75 4.50 0.68
C THR A 9 -9.43 3.15 1.33
N THR A 10 -10.19 2.79 2.37
CA THR A 10 -10.20 1.43 2.91
C THR A 10 -10.86 0.52 1.88
N LEU A 11 -10.12 0.11 0.86
CA LEU A 11 -10.59 -0.92 -0.05
C LEU A 11 -10.44 -2.28 0.64
N PRO A 12 -11.49 -3.12 0.66
CA PRO A 12 -11.44 -4.42 1.34
C PRO A 12 -10.37 -5.35 0.74
N LYS A 13 -9.89 -5.10 -0.48
CA LYS A 13 -8.69 -5.69 -1.09
C LYS A 13 -8.16 -4.71 -2.13
N ILE A 14 -6.98 -4.12 -1.91
CA ILE A 14 -6.27 -3.42 -2.98
C ILE A 14 -5.65 -4.48 -3.91
N SER A 15 -5.82 -4.32 -5.22
CA SER A 15 -5.22 -5.18 -6.24
C SER A 15 -3.99 -4.52 -6.85
N LEU A 16 -3.17 -5.29 -7.59
CA LEU A 16 -2.04 -4.74 -8.34
C LEU A 16 -2.47 -3.63 -9.32
N ASN A 17 -3.62 -3.80 -9.99
CA ASN A 17 -4.15 -2.79 -10.90
C ASN A 17 -4.53 -1.51 -10.16
N ALA A 18 -5.24 -1.62 -9.03
CA ALA A 18 -5.62 -0.46 -8.22
C ALA A 18 -4.38 0.28 -7.68
N PHE A 19 -3.33 -0.46 -7.30
CA PHE A 19 -2.05 0.15 -6.91
C PHE A 19 -1.44 0.97 -8.07
N HIS A 20 -1.39 0.44 -9.29
CA HIS A 20 -0.84 1.16 -10.44
C HIS A 20 -1.68 2.38 -10.84
N GLU A 21 -3.01 2.25 -10.84
CA GLU A 21 -3.94 3.35 -11.12
C GLU A 21 -3.78 4.50 -10.14
N TRP A 22 -3.45 4.20 -8.88
CA TRP A 22 -3.08 5.23 -7.90
C TRP A 22 -1.64 5.74 -8.11
N PHE A 23 -0.65 4.85 -8.23
CA PHE A 23 0.77 5.20 -8.18
C PHE A 23 1.21 6.13 -9.32
N VAL A 24 0.60 6.01 -10.50
CA VAL A 24 0.95 6.82 -11.68
C VAL A 24 0.56 8.30 -11.50
N PRO A 25 -0.70 8.66 -11.20
CA PRO A 25 -1.10 10.04 -10.98
C PRO A 25 -0.79 10.57 -9.57
N ALA A 26 -0.46 9.70 -8.61
CA ALA A 26 -0.25 10.11 -7.21
C ALA A 26 0.85 11.15 -7.07
N LYS A 27 0.53 12.21 -6.32
CA LYS A 27 1.48 13.26 -5.93
C LYS A 27 2.31 12.80 -4.73
N PRO A 28 3.54 13.31 -4.58
CA PRO A 28 4.34 13.06 -3.38
C PRO A 28 3.55 13.37 -2.10
N GLY A 29 3.61 12.46 -1.13
CA GLY A 29 2.87 12.56 0.14
C GLY A 29 1.46 11.97 0.11
N GLU A 30 0.87 11.73 -1.06
CA GLU A 30 -0.39 10.97 -1.13
C GLU A 30 -0.15 9.53 -0.67
N SER A 31 -1.17 8.94 -0.05
CA SER A 31 -1.05 7.63 0.58
C SER A 31 -2.25 6.76 0.26
N ILE A 32 -2.00 5.46 0.15
CA ILE A 32 -3.02 4.40 0.11
C ILE A 32 -2.79 3.44 1.27
N VAL A 33 -3.87 2.81 1.71
CA VAL A 33 -3.80 1.79 2.76
C VAL A 33 -3.95 0.42 2.13
N TYR A 34 -2.96 -0.42 2.36
CA TYR A 34 -2.94 -1.82 2.02
C TYR A 34 -3.43 -2.61 3.23
N HIS A 35 -4.68 -3.06 3.17
CA HIS A 35 -5.25 -4.06 4.06
C HIS A 35 -5.16 -5.41 3.34
N ALA A 36 -4.08 -6.14 3.58
CA ALA A 36 -4.17 -7.58 3.44
C ALA A 36 -4.43 -8.16 4.84
N GLY A 37 -4.72 -9.45 4.96
CA GLY A 37 -4.61 -10.10 6.27
C GLY A 37 -3.18 -9.99 6.82
N SER A 38 -2.80 -10.90 7.71
CA SER A 38 -1.38 -11.03 8.04
C SER A 38 -0.63 -11.24 6.74
N LEU A 39 0.28 -10.34 6.37
CA LEU A 39 1.05 -10.35 5.12
C LEU A 39 1.74 -11.71 4.85
N ALA A 40 1.93 -12.53 5.89
CA ALA A 40 2.36 -13.92 5.82
C ALA A 40 1.27 -14.91 5.34
N ASN A 41 0.02 -14.78 5.79
CA ASN A 41 -1.11 -15.61 5.38
C ASN A 41 -1.53 -15.31 3.93
N ASP A 42 -1.50 -14.04 3.53
CA ASP A 42 -1.88 -13.64 2.16
C ASP A 42 -0.92 -14.16 1.10
N ARG A 43 0.39 -14.23 1.41
CA ARG A 43 1.40 -14.82 0.52
C ARG A 43 1.26 -16.33 0.34
N LEU A 44 0.72 -17.01 1.36
CA LEU A 44 0.50 -18.46 1.32
C LEU A 44 -0.79 -18.82 0.56
N GLU A 45 -1.82 -18.00 0.66
CA GLU A 45 -3.15 -18.31 0.13
C GLU A 45 -3.51 -17.59 -1.19
N CYS A 46 -2.80 -16.51 -1.55
CA CYS A 46 -3.14 -15.68 -2.70
C CYS A 46 -1.90 -15.19 -3.49
N PRO A 47 -1.56 -15.86 -4.61
CA PRO A 47 -0.44 -15.46 -5.49
C PRO A 47 -0.52 -14.00 -5.99
N GLU A 48 -1.73 -13.48 -6.19
CA GLU A 48 -1.95 -12.09 -6.61
C GLU A 48 -1.50 -11.07 -5.56
N LEU A 49 -1.58 -11.42 -4.27
CA LEU A 49 -1.14 -10.57 -3.16
C LEU A 49 0.38 -10.61 -2.98
N ASP A 50 1.02 -11.75 -3.27
CA ASP A 50 2.50 -11.85 -3.30
C ASP A 50 3.10 -10.96 -4.38
N LEU A 51 2.47 -10.92 -5.56
CA LEU A 51 2.88 -10.03 -6.65
C LEU A 51 2.74 -8.54 -6.26
N LEU A 52 1.60 -8.15 -5.70
CA LEU A 52 1.38 -6.77 -5.23
C LEU A 52 2.37 -6.36 -4.14
N ALA A 53 2.60 -7.21 -3.14
CA ALA A 53 3.58 -6.95 -2.08
C ALA A 53 5.00 -6.78 -2.65
N SER A 54 5.40 -7.66 -3.58
CA SER A 54 6.70 -7.58 -4.26
C SER A 54 6.85 -6.29 -5.07
N THR A 55 5.81 -5.85 -5.78
CA THR A 55 5.81 -4.58 -6.50
C THR A 55 5.99 -3.38 -5.56
N ILE A 56 5.24 -3.32 -4.47
CA ILE A 56 5.34 -2.24 -3.47
C ILE A 56 6.74 -2.18 -2.86
N LEU A 57 7.29 -3.32 -2.46
CA LEU A 57 8.64 -3.42 -1.90
C LEU A 57 9.71 -2.96 -2.91
N GLY A 58 9.62 -3.39 -4.16
CA GLY A 58 10.54 -2.96 -5.22
C GLY A 58 10.44 -1.46 -5.53
N HIS A 59 9.29 -0.81 -5.28
CA HIS A 59 9.18 0.64 -5.34
C HIS A 59 9.79 1.33 -4.11
N ALA A 60 9.68 0.72 -2.94
CA ALA A 60 10.26 1.24 -1.70
C ALA A 60 11.80 1.21 -1.74
N GLU A 61 12.39 0.13 -2.25
CA GLU A 61 13.84 0.01 -2.47
C GLU A 61 14.41 1.07 -3.41
N LYS A 62 13.58 1.61 -4.31
CA LYS A 62 13.94 2.66 -5.28
C LYS A 62 13.59 4.06 -4.78
N ASP A 63 13.26 4.22 -3.50
CA ASP A 63 12.82 5.48 -2.88
C ASP A 63 11.63 6.13 -3.59
N ARG A 64 10.76 5.34 -4.25
CA ARG A 64 9.56 5.87 -4.95
C ARG A 64 8.32 5.85 -4.08
N VAL A 65 8.32 5.03 -3.04
CA VAL A 65 7.29 5.00 -2.00
C VAL A 65 7.92 4.82 -0.63
N ARG A 66 7.23 5.24 0.42
CA ARG A 66 7.55 4.94 1.82
C ARG A 66 6.51 3.99 2.39
N LEU A 67 6.97 3.04 3.19
CA LEU A 67 6.10 2.06 3.86
C LEU A 67 6.07 2.36 5.35
N SER A 68 4.87 2.47 5.90
CA SER A 68 4.65 2.55 7.35
C SER A 68 3.71 1.44 7.77
N GLN A 69 4.12 0.62 8.73
CA GLN A 69 3.28 -0.42 9.31
C GLN A 69 2.56 0.13 10.53
N ARG A 70 1.26 -0.13 10.66
CA ARG A 70 0.48 0.16 11.86
C ARG A 70 -0.27 -1.08 12.34
N ARG A 71 -0.52 -1.14 13.65
CA ARG A 71 -1.29 -2.22 14.28
C ARG A 71 -2.78 -2.02 14.00
N HIS A 72 -3.48 -3.09 13.61
CA HIS A 72 -4.91 -3.08 13.33
C HIS A 72 -5.60 -4.24 14.08
N PRO A 73 -6.88 -4.16 14.48
CA PRO A 73 -7.57 -5.24 15.19
C PRO A 73 -7.53 -6.60 14.47
N LEU A 74 -7.39 -6.61 13.15
CA LEU A 74 -7.32 -7.83 12.33
C LEU A 74 -5.87 -8.24 11.96
N GLY A 75 -4.85 -7.53 12.47
CA GLY A 75 -3.44 -7.81 12.18
C GLY A 75 -2.60 -6.55 12.03
N PHE A 76 -1.99 -6.38 10.86
CA PHE A 76 -1.17 -5.22 10.53
C PHE A 76 -1.67 -4.59 9.23
N GLU A 77 -1.58 -3.27 9.15
CA GLU A 77 -1.85 -2.52 7.92
C GLU A 77 -0.59 -1.82 7.47
N TYR A 78 -0.43 -1.73 6.15
CA TYR A 78 0.68 -1.03 5.54
C TYR A 78 0.15 0.21 4.84
N VAL A 79 0.66 1.37 5.24
CA VAL A 79 0.43 2.64 4.56
C VAL A 79 1.56 2.81 3.55
N VAL A 80 1.20 2.94 2.28
CA VAL A 80 2.12 3.19 1.18
C VAL A 80 1.97 4.65 0.79
N THR A 81 3.02 5.43 0.97
CA THR A 81 3.04 6.87 0.68
C THR A 81 3.94 7.13 -0.52
N LYS A 82 3.49 7.90 -1.51
CA LYS A 82 4.32 8.30 -2.65
C LYS A 82 5.50 9.15 -2.17
N ALA A 83 6.72 8.74 -2.52
CA ALA A 83 7.91 9.54 -2.25
C ALA A 83 8.09 10.61 -3.33
N GLY A 84 8.75 11.73 -2.96
CA GLY A 84 9.00 12.89 -3.82
C GLY A 84 10.41 12.93 -4.36
#